data_AF-A0A160FXI7-F1
#
_entry.id   AF-A0A160FXI7-F1
#
_cell.length_a   1.000
_cell.length_b   1.000
_cell.length_c   1.000
_cell.angle_alpha   90.00
_cell.angle_beta   90.00
_cell.angle_gamma   90.00
#
_symmetry.space_group_name_H-M   'P 1'
#
loop_
_entity.id
_entity.type
_entity.pdbx_description
1 polymer ?
#
loop_
_entity_poly.entity_id
_entity_poly.type
_entity_poly.pdbx_seq_one_letter_code
_entity_poly.pdbx_strand_id
1 'polypeptide(L)'
;MRADADFNGHPQESCKFYLIGGGIASLAAAAFLIRDGHVRGCDITILEALDKPGGSLDGAGTAEGGYVVRGGRMLESKYLCTYDLFSSIPTLDDSKSVTQEIFDWNETIRTSSKSRLVRNGKREDTPEYGLDEKHLLALGRLSIEPETMLGNSRISDHFDSSFFETNFWLMWCTTFAFQPWHSAVELRRYLLRFAHMSAGFNQLHGIMRTVYNQYDSMIRPLRRWLDDHGVAFRPDTRVTDLLFDETGEEKRVCGIVCETAHQRLELPVGSADKVIVTLGSMTAASSLGAMDRPAALTRTDDTGAWRLWKTIAASRPEFGHPSVFADHVDASKWLSFTVTLRDPTLFRLIRDLTGNVPGEGGLITFPESSWLASIVLPHQPHFIDQPADVQVLWGYGLRIDEPGDFVGKPMQVCTGREILTEMLGHLRVEAESARILEHANCIPCLMPFITSQFLPRSRGDRPAVVPEGWQNLAFTGQFCELPNDVVFTVEYSVRSAQNAVYALLGLNLAAPEVYKGQHDPRVVYKAFSTLRDR
;
A
#
# COMPACT_ATOMS: atom_id res chain seq x y z
N MET A 1 -28.23 -41.92 29.05
CA MET A 1 -27.72 -40.86 29.94
C MET A 1 -26.98 -39.88 29.05
N ARG A 2 -27.73 -38.93 28.45
CA ARG A 2 -27.19 -37.79 27.70
C ARG A 2 -27.03 -36.66 28.71
N ALA A 3 -25.83 -36.12 28.83
CA ALA A 3 -25.60 -34.93 29.62
C ALA A 3 -25.78 -33.73 28.68
N ASP A 4 -26.90 -33.05 28.85
CA ASP A 4 -27.11 -31.69 28.37
C ASP A 4 -26.14 -30.78 29.13
N ALA A 5 -25.26 -30.09 28.39
CA ALA A 5 -24.44 -29.03 28.95
C ALA A 5 -25.23 -27.72 28.81
N ASP A 6 -25.57 -27.15 29.97
CA ASP A 6 -26.27 -25.88 30.14
C ASP A 6 -25.53 -24.73 29.41
N PHE A 7 -26.13 -24.24 28.33
CA PHE A 7 -25.86 -22.89 27.82
C PHE A 7 -26.58 -21.89 28.74
N ASN A 8 -25.90 -21.47 29.81
CA ASN A 8 -26.31 -20.29 30.57
C ASN A 8 -26.02 -19.05 29.71
N GLY A 9 -26.98 -18.69 28.87
CA GLY A 9 -27.05 -17.42 28.18
C GLY A 9 -27.29 -16.29 29.19
N HIS A 10 -26.20 -15.65 29.62
CA HIS A 10 -26.30 -14.25 29.99
C HIS A 10 -26.79 -13.48 28.76
N PRO A 11 -27.75 -12.54 28.88
CA PRO A 11 -28.05 -11.65 27.78
C PRO A 11 -26.75 -10.92 27.45
N GLN A 12 -26.17 -11.25 26.31
CA GLN A 12 -24.95 -10.60 25.83
C GLN A 12 -25.33 -9.13 25.66
N GLU A 13 -24.83 -8.25 26.53
CA GLU A 13 -24.95 -6.81 26.33
C GLU A 13 -24.52 -6.52 24.89
N SER A 14 -25.33 -5.76 24.17
CA SER A 14 -25.12 -5.48 22.74
C SER A 14 -23.80 -4.75 22.54
N CYS A 15 -22.71 -5.50 22.30
CA CYS A 15 -21.37 -4.98 22.04
C CYS A 15 -21.32 -4.39 20.62
N LYS A 16 -21.02 -3.09 20.50
CA LYS A 16 -20.82 -2.40 19.23
C LYS A 16 -19.35 -2.28 18.89
N PHE A 17 -19.05 -2.24 17.58
CA PHE A 17 -17.70 -2.06 17.06
C PHE A 17 -17.66 -0.82 16.18
N TYR A 18 -16.74 0.09 16.49
CA TYR A 18 -16.51 1.30 15.70
C TYR A 18 -15.14 1.23 15.04
N LEU A 19 -15.12 1.29 13.71
CA LEU A 19 -13.90 1.21 12.92
C LEU A 19 -13.67 2.56 12.23
N ILE A 20 -12.51 3.15 12.48
CA ILE A 20 -12.18 4.51 12.03
C ILE A 20 -11.30 4.43 10.78
N GLY A 21 -11.80 5.01 9.69
CA GLY A 21 -11.29 4.90 8.33
C GLY A 21 -11.96 3.75 7.56
N GLY A 22 -12.24 3.93 6.28
CA GLY A 22 -12.84 2.96 5.37
C GLY A 22 -11.84 2.28 4.43
N GLY A 23 -10.56 2.28 4.80
CA GLY A 23 -9.50 1.55 4.08
C GLY A 23 -9.51 0.04 4.35
N ILE A 24 -8.63 -0.70 3.66
CA ILE A 24 -8.57 -2.16 3.73
C ILE A 24 -8.38 -2.71 5.16
N ALA A 25 -7.69 -2.01 6.05
CA ALA A 25 -7.52 -2.43 7.44
C ALA A 25 -8.87 -2.54 8.18
N SER A 26 -9.69 -1.49 8.13
CA SER A 26 -11.03 -1.51 8.74
C SER A 26 -11.98 -2.47 8.05
N LEU A 27 -11.96 -2.55 6.71
CA LEU A 27 -12.82 -3.50 5.99
C LEU A 27 -12.45 -4.95 6.34
N ALA A 28 -11.16 -5.27 6.44
CA ALA A 28 -10.69 -6.58 6.90
C ALA A 28 -11.09 -6.85 8.35
N ALA A 29 -10.96 -5.87 9.25
CA ALA A 29 -11.36 -6.04 10.64
C ALA A 29 -12.87 -6.32 10.75
N ALA A 30 -13.72 -5.60 10.01
CA ALA A 30 -15.15 -5.87 9.97
C ALA A 30 -15.46 -7.29 9.47
N ALA A 31 -14.73 -7.78 8.47
CA ALA A 31 -14.90 -9.14 7.98
C ALA A 31 -14.47 -10.20 9.00
N PHE A 32 -13.34 -10.03 9.68
CA PHE A 32 -12.91 -10.95 10.74
C PHE A 32 -13.85 -10.90 11.96
N LEU A 33 -14.39 -9.74 12.32
CA LEU A 33 -15.41 -9.61 13.37
C LEU A 33 -16.63 -10.47 13.06
N ILE A 34 -17.11 -10.46 11.82
CA ILE A 34 -18.26 -11.28 11.39
C ILE A 34 -17.87 -12.76 11.30
N ARG A 35 -16.83 -13.06 10.52
CA ARG A 35 -16.45 -14.42 10.14
C ARG A 35 -15.94 -15.24 11.32
N ASP A 36 -15.04 -14.67 12.11
CA ASP A 36 -14.31 -15.38 13.16
C ASP A 36 -14.81 -14.98 14.56
N GLY A 37 -15.26 -13.73 14.71
CA GLY A 37 -15.82 -13.21 15.95
C GLY A 37 -17.32 -13.45 16.13
N HIS A 38 -18.02 -13.94 15.09
CA HIS A 38 -19.48 -14.11 15.06
C HIS A 38 -20.27 -12.86 15.47
N VAL A 39 -19.71 -11.68 15.24
CA VAL A 39 -20.36 -10.39 15.48
C VAL A 39 -21.38 -10.15 14.37
N ARG A 40 -22.60 -9.73 14.75
CA ARG A 40 -23.62 -9.36 13.76
C ARG A 40 -23.18 -8.09 13.03
N GLY A 41 -23.29 -8.03 11.71
CA GLY A 41 -22.83 -6.85 10.97
C GLY A 41 -23.53 -5.56 11.40
N CYS A 42 -24.79 -5.61 11.83
CA CYS A 42 -25.52 -4.45 12.34
C CYS A 42 -24.99 -3.88 13.69
N ASP A 43 -24.04 -4.59 14.33
CA ASP A 43 -23.29 -4.11 15.49
C ASP A 43 -21.97 -3.45 15.10
N ILE A 44 -21.61 -3.43 13.82
CA ILE A 44 -20.34 -2.90 13.29
C ILE A 44 -20.63 -1.61 12.51
N THR A 45 -19.93 -0.54 12.86
CA THR A 45 -19.99 0.75 12.15
C THR A 45 -18.60 1.16 11.66
N ILE A 46 -18.48 1.46 10.37
CA ILE A 46 -17.29 2.02 9.75
C ILE A 46 -17.51 3.53 9.53
N LEU A 47 -16.63 4.35 10.09
CA LEU A 47 -16.63 5.81 9.97
C LEU A 47 -15.56 6.21 8.94
N GLU A 48 -15.95 6.70 7.78
CA GLU A 48 -15.05 7.11 6.70
C GLU A 48 -15.20 8.62 6.43
N ALA A 49 -14.08 9.32 6.33
CA ALA A 49 -14.05 10.76 6.06
C ALA A 49 -14.34 11.07 4.58
N LEU A 50 -14.01 10.16 3.68
CA LEU A 50 -14.32 10.24 2.25
C LEU A 50 -15.77 9.79 1.96
N ASP A 51 -16.20 10.03 0.73
CA ASP A 51 -17.51 9.63 0.21
C ASP A 51 -17.60 8.12 -0.10
N LYS A 52 -16.45 7.44 -0.21
CA LYS A 52 -16.36 6.02 -0.57
C LYS A 52 -15.27 5.26 0.19
N PRO A 53 -15.40 3.92 0.35
CA PRO A 53 -14.38 3.10 0.98
C PRO A 53 -13.16 2.88 0.07
N GLY A 54 -12.13 2.23 0.63
CA GLY A 54 -10.96 1.73 -0.09
C GLY A 54 -9.65 2.37 0.34
N GLY A 55 -9.70 3.63 0.80
CA GLY A 55 -8.50 4.37 1.20
C GLY A 55 -7.45 4.31 0.09
N SER A 56 -6.23 3.86 0.42
CA SER A 56 -5.11 3.73 -0.53
C SER A 56 -5.22 2.61 -1.57
N LEU A 57 -6.30 1.81 -1.57
CA LEU A 57 -6.64 0.84 -2.63
C LEU A 57 -7.73 1.42 -3.52
N ASP A 58 -7.48 2.59 -4.08
CA ASP A 58 -8.41 3.32 -4.94
C ASP A 58 -8.26 2.98 -6.43
N GLY A 59 -9.36 3.23 -7.13
CA GLY A 59 -9.49 3.32 -8.57
C GLY A 59 -10.70 4.22 -8.83
N ALA A 60 -10.56 5.19 -9.74
CA ALA A 60 -11.63 6.14 -10.04
C ALA A 60 -11.53 6.69 -11.46
N GLY A 61 -12.56 7.44 -11.86
CA GLY A 61 -12.61 8.13 -13.14
C GLY A 61 -13.38 7.36 -14.21
N THR A 62 -13.37 7.92 -15.43
CA THR A 62 -14.06 7.37 -16.61
C THR A 62 -13.19 7.52 -17.84
N ALA A 63 -13.58 6.89 -18.94
CA ALA A 63 -12.92 7.04 -20.24
C ALA A 63 -12.90 8.49 -20.77
N GLU A 64 -13.89 9.32 -20.39
CA GLU A 64 -14.01 10.73 -20.76
C GLU A 64 -13.25 11.65 -19.82
N GLY A 65 -13.43 11.47 -18.49
CA GLY A 65 -12.78 12.29 -17.48
C GLY A 65 -11.30 11.94 -17.27
N GLY A 66 -10.89 10.75 -17.71
CA GLY A 66 -9.61 10.13 -17.39
C GLY A 66 -9.71 9.27 -16.13
N TYR A 67 -9.04 8.13 -16.15
CA TYR A 67 -8.88 7.26 -15.01
C TYR A 67 -7.78 7.74 -14.07
N VAL A 68 -7.90 7.39 -12.80
CA VAL A 68 -6.92 7.68 -11.76
C VAL A 68 -6.70 6.43 -10.90
N VAL A 69 -5.42 6.09 -10.74
CA VAL A 69 -4.93 5.15 -9.74
C VAL A 69 -3.79 5.83 -8.98
N ARG A 70 -3.95 6.07 -7.67
CA ARG A 70 -2.88 6.73 -6.89
C ARG A 70 -1.62 5.89 -6.81
N GLY A 71 -1.74 4.57 -6.72
CA GLY A 71 -0.60 3.66 -6.72
C GLY A 71 -0.92 2.27 -7.25
N GLY A 72 -0.02 1.69 -8.03
CA GLY A 72 -0.06 0.26 -8.33
C GLY A 72 0.24 -0.57 -7.07
N ARG A 73 -0.41 -1.73 -6.93
CA ARG A 73 -0.09 -2.69 -5.88
C ARG A 73 0.41 -4.00 -6.47
N MET A 74 1.37 -4.58 -5.77
CA MET A 74 1.92 -5.90 -6.04
C MET A 74 1.49 -6.83 -4.91
N LEU A 75 1.09 -8.04 -5.28
CA LEU A 75 0.85 -9.12 -4.35
C LEU A 75 1.96 -10.17 -4.55
N GLU A 76 2.10 -11.09 -3.60
CA GLU A 76 2.92 -12.28 -3.77
C GLU A 76 2.30 -13.44 -3.01
N SER A 77 2.70 -14.68 -3.34
CA SER A 77 2.04 -15.90 -2.84
C SER A 77 2.05 -16.08 -1.31
N LYS A 78 2.89 -15.36 -0.57
CA LYS A 78 2.99 -15.42 0.90
C LYS A 78 2.31 -14.26 1.62
N TYR A 79 1.37 -13.55 0.98
CA TYR A 79 0.43 -12.64 1.65
C TYR A 79 -0.69 -13.46 2.35
N LEU A 80 -0.29 -14.26 3.33
CA LEU A 80 -1.11 -15.32 3.92
C LEU A 80 -2.37 -14.78 4.61
N CYS A 81 -2.29 -13.66 5.34
CA CYS A 81 -3.49 -13.08 5.97
C CYS A 81 -4.43 -12.49 4.93
N THR A 82 -3.88 -11.89 3.87
CA THR A 82 -4.66 -11.36 2.75
C THR A 82 -5.44 -12.48 2.07
N TYR A 83 -4.79 -13.59 1.72
CA TYR A 83 -5.48 -14.69 1.06
C TYR A 83 -6.40 -15.46 1.99
N ASP A 84 -6.10 -15.53 3.29
CA ASP A 84 -7.02 -16.05 4.31
C ASP A 84 -8.32 -15.24 4.34
N LEU A 85 -8.24 -13.91 4.43
CA LEU A 85 -9.41 -13.03 4.35
C LEU A 85 -10.21 -13.27 3.07
N PHE A 86 -9.57 -13.08 1.91
CA PHE A 86 -10.23 -13.09 0.61
C PHE A 86 -10.66 -14.50 0.15
N SER A 87 -10.28 -15.57 0.86
CA SER A 87 -10.80 -16.91 0.62
C SER A 87 -12.29 -17.03 0.96
N SER A 88 -12.76 -16.19 1.89
CA SER A 88 -14.15 -16.12 2.33
C SER A 88 -14.99 -15.04 1.63
N ILE A 89 -14.37 -14.22 0.78
CA ILE A 89 -15.03 -13.11 0.08
C ILE A 89 -15.29 -13.54 -1.38
N PRO A 90 -16.56 -13.60 -1.82
CA PRO A 90 -16.88 -13.89 -3.21
C PRO A 90 -16.50 -12.73 -4.12
N THR A 91 -16.19 -13.04 -5.38
CA THR A 91 -16.06 -12.07 -6.47
C THR A 91 -17.38 -11.36 -6.75
N LEU A 92 -17.36 -10.24 -7.49
CA LEU A 92 -18.57 -9.46 -7.75
C LEU A 92 -19.66 -10.21 -8.54
N ASP A 93 -19.29 -11.25 -9.28
CA ASP A 93 -20.21 -12.12 -10.02
C ASP A 93 -20.53 -13.43 -9.29
N ASP A 94 -20.06 -13.57 -8.04
CA ASP A 94 -20.20 -14.75 -7.17
C ASP A 94 -19.64 -16.06 -7.75
N SER A 95 -18.80 -16.00 -8.80
CA SER A 95 -18.31 -17.20 -9.50
C SER A 95 -17.26 -18.00 -8.71
N LYS A 96 -16.49 -17.32 -7.86
CA LYS A 96 -15.41 -17.87 -7.03
C LYS A 96 -15.03 -16.89 -5.92
N SER A 97 -14.15 -17.31 -5.00
CA SER A 97 -13.56 -16.36 -4.02
C SER A 97 -12.54 -15.44 -4.69
N VAL A 98 -12.36 -14.25 -4.14
CA VAL A 98 -11.35 -13.28 -4.62
C VAL A 98 -9.95 -13.89 -4.55
N THR A 99 -9.64 -14.69 -3.52
CA THR A 99 -8.38 -15.45 -3.47
C THR A 99 -8.24 -16.37 -4.68
N GLN A 100 -9.26 -17.18 -4.98
CA GLN A 100 -9.18 -18.09 -6.13
C GLN A 100 -9.02 -17.34 -7.45
N GLU A 101 -9.74 -16.22 -7.64
CA GLU A 101 -9.58 -15.37 -8.83
C GLU A 101 -8.14 -14.88 -8.99
N ILE A 102 -7.52 -14.38 -7.92
CA ILE A 102 -6.15 -13.91 -7.95
C ILE A 102 -5.20 -15.06 -8.30
N PHE A 103 -5.33 -16.25 -7.69
CA PHE A 103 -4.46 -17.37 -8.02
C PHE A 103 -4.63 -17.86 -9.46
N ASP A 104 -5.87 -18.09 -9.92
CA ASP A 104 -6.19 -18.50 -11.30
C ASP A 104 -5.62 -17.51 -12.33
N TRP A 105 -5.76 -16.21 -12.03
CA TRP A 105 -5.28 -15.15 -12.91
C TRP A 105 -3.76 -15.19 -13.06
N ASN A 106 -3.02 -15.44 -11.98
CA ASN A 106 -1.56 -15.47 -12.01
C ASN A 106 -0.99 -16.81 -12.50
N GLU A 107 -1.80 -17.85 -12.64
CA GLU A 107 -1.44 -19.04 -13.43
C GLU A 107 -1.48 -18.75 -14.93
N THR A 108 -2.42 -17.89 -15.35
CA THR A 108 -2.66 -17.47 -16.74
C THR A 108 -1.70 -16.36 -17.19
N ILE A 109 -1.67 -15.24 -16.46
CA ILE A 109 -0.78 -14.09 -16.70
C ILE A 109 0.37 -14.16 -15.71
N ARG A 110 1.50 -14.71 -16.17
CA ARG A 110 2.69 -14.84 -15.34
C ARG A 110 3.57 -13.60 -15.48
N THR A 111 3.76 -12.87 -14.39
CA THR A 111 4.67 -11.73 -14.36
C THR A 111 6.10 -12.17 -14.64
N SER A 112 6.69 -11.64 -15.70
CA SER A 112 8.10 -11.77 -16.05
C SER A 112 8.51 -10.60 -16.94
N SER A 113 9.18 -9.62 -16.35
CA SER A 113 9.72 -8.49 -17.09
C SER A 113 10.82 -8.95 -18.05
N LYS A 114 10.71 -8.51 -19.30
CA LYS A 114 11.76 -8.64 -20.33
C LYS A 114 12.47 -7.32 -20.60
N SER A 115 12.18 -6.31 -19.77
CA SER A 115 12.61 -4.91 -19.95
C SER A 115 12.50 -4.18 -18.63
N ARG A 116 13.11 -4.75 -17.58
CA ARG A 116 13.02 -4.18 -16.23
C ARG A 116 13.61 -2.78 -16.17
N LEU A 117 14.67 -2.56 -16.95
CA LEU A 117 15.32 -1.28 -17.16
C LEU A 117 15.30 -0.93 -18.66
N VAL A 118 15.10 0.35 -18.96
CA VAL A 118 15.23 0.91 -20.31
C VAL A 118 16.19 2.10 -20.24
N ARG A 119 17.26 2.04 -21.02
CA ARG A 119 18.28 3.10 -21.12
C ARG A 119 18.34 3.60 -22.55
N ASN A 120 18.28 4.92 -22.71
CA ASN A 120 18.37 5.54 -24.03
C ASN A 120 17.45 4.90 -25.09
N GLY A 121 16.20 4.57 -24.74
CA GLY A 121 15.25 3.89 -25.62
C GLY A 121 15.58 2.44 -25.98
N LYS A 122 16.48 1.78 -25.25
CA LYS A 122 16.85 0.37 -25.43
C LYS A 122 16.50 -0.43 -24.19
N ARG A 123 15.88 -1.60 -24.40
CA ARG A 123 15.56 -2.51 -23.30
C ARG A 123 16.78 -3.27 -22.78
N GLU A 124 16.76 -3.56 -21.49
CA GLU A 124 17.62 -4.54 -20.83
C GLU A 124 16.75 -5.71 -20.34
N ASP A 125 16.99 -6.91 -20.88
CA ASP A 125 16.14 -8.09 -20.65
C ASP A 125 16.31 -8.65 -19.23
N THR A 126 17.55 -9.01 -18.89
CA THR A 126 17.95 -9.52 -17.58
C THR A 126 19.11 -8.67 -17.05
N PRO A 127 18.82 -7.47 -16.52
CA PRO A 127 19.88 -6.62 -15.98
C PRO A 127 20.59 -7.34 -14.83
N GLU A 128 21.92 -7.37 -14.91
CA GLU A 128 22.80 -7.81 -13.82
C GLU A 128 22.58 -6.92 -12.60
N TYR A 129 22.78 -7.44 -11.39
CA TYR A 129 22.60 -6.65 -10.16
C TYR A 129 23.66 -5.56 -9.99
N GLY A 130 24.87 -5.77 -10.51
CA GLY A 130 25.98 -4.81 -10.39
C GLY A 130 26.49 -4.64 -8.95
N LEU A 131 26.32 -5.66 -8.10
CA LEU A 131 26.83 -5.65 -6.72
C LEU A 131 28.30 -6.09 -6.69
N ASP A 132 29.12 -5.37 -5.93
CA ASP A 132 30.49 -5.80 -5.61
C ASP A 132 30.57 -6.48 -4.24
N GLU A 133 31.77 -6.92 -3.86
CA GLU A 133 31.97 -7.66 -2.62
C GLU A 133 31.62 -6.83 -1.36
N LYS A 134 31.94 -5.53 -1.35
CA LYS A 134 31.61 -4.66 -0.20
C LYS A 134 30.09 -4.46 -0.08
N HIS A 135 29.37 -4.37 -1.20
CA HIS A 135 27.91 -4.29 -1.20
C HIS A 135 27.28 -5.57 -0.65
N LEU A 136 27.76 -6.74 -1.09
CA LEU A 136 27.28 -8.04 -0.62
C LEU A 136 27.54 -8.24 0.87
N LEU A 137 28.72 -7.84 1.36
CA LEU A 137 29.04 -7.87 2.80
C LEU A 137 28.12 -6.96 3.61
N ALA A 138 27.81 -5.76 3.10
CA ALA A 138 26.90 -4.83 3.77
C ALA A 138 25.45 -5.36 3.82
N LEU A 139 24.93 -5.93 2.72
CA LEU A 139 23.63 -6.60 2.67
C LEU A 139 23.57 -7.80 3.62
N GLY A 140 24.62 -8.61 3.64
CA GLY A 140 24.76 -9.75 4.54
C GLY A 140 24.77 -9.33 6.01
N ARG A 141 25.56 -8.30 6.37
CA ARG A 141 25.59 -7.72 7.71
C ARG A 141 24.20 -7.26 8.15
N LEU A 142 23.51 -6.46 7.34
CA LEU A 142 22.17 -5.95 7.66
C LEU A 142 21.15 -7.07 7.88
N SER A 143 21.27 -8.17 7.13
CA SER A 143 20.37 -9.32 7.26
C SER A 143 20.56 -10.09 8.58
N ILE A 144 21.75 -10.06 9.17
CA ILE A 144 22.10 -10.77 10.41
C ILE A 144 21.95 -9.88 11.64
N GLU A 145 22.23 -8.59 11.50
CA GLU A 145 22.23 -7.61 12.60
C GLU A 145 20.85 -7.55 13.29
N PRO A 146 20.80 -7.53 14.63
CA PRO A 146 19.54 -7.36 15.34
C PRO A 146 18.89 -6.00 15.03
N GLU A 147 17.57 -5.97 14.86
CA GLU A 147 16.82 -4.73 14.54
C GLU A 147 17.09 -3.61 15.57
N THR A 148 17.29 -3.96 16.84
CA THR A 148 17.59 -3.01 17.91
C THR A 148 18.91 -2.25 17.74
N MET A 149 19.86 -2.81 16.99
CA MET A 149 21.16 -2.16 16.72
C MET A 149 21.08 -1.12 15.60
N LEU A 150 20.08 -1.23 14.71
CA LEU A 150 19.88 -0.28 13.63
C LEU A 150 19.23 1.02 14.13
N GLY A 151 18.39 0.94 15.18
CA GLY A 151 17.73 2.12 15.74
C GLY A 151 17.01 2.95 14.66
N ASN A 152 17.23 4.26 14.68
CA ASN A 152 16.70 5.20 13.69
C ASN A 152 17.69 5.54 12.56
N SER A 153 18.62 4.64 12.24
CA SER A 153 19.57 4.86 11.14
C SER A 153 18.89 4.84 9.76
N ARG A 154 19.55 5.49 8.81
CA ARG A 154 19.16 5.55 7.40
C ARG A 154 19.86 4.46 6.61
N ILE A 155 19.28 4.04 5.49
CA ILE A 155 19.94 3.11 4.55
C ILE A 155 21.32 3.65 4.14
N SER A 156 21.43 4.96 3.85
CA SER A 156 22.69 5.65 3.51
C SER A 156 23.78 5.56 4.57
N ASP A 157 23.45 5.27 5.83
CA ASP A 157 24.44 5.15 6.89
C ASP A 157 25.16 3.79 6.85
N HIS A 158 24.61 2.82 6.10
CA HIS A 158 25.09 1.44 6.04
C HIS A 158 25.75 1.05 4.72
N PHE A 159 25.65 1.89 3.69
CA PHE A 159 26.19 1.66 2.35
C PHE A 159 26.96 2.88 1.85
N ASP A 160 28.03 2.65 1.08
CA ASP A 160 28.71 3.74 0.38
C ASP A 160 27.95 4.18 -0.89
N SER A 161 28.32 5.33 -1.45
CA SER A 161 27.59 5.96 -2.56
C SER A 161 27.44 5.04 -3.79
N SER A 162 28.44 4.20 -4.08
CA SER A 162 28.40 3.32 -5.26
C SER A 162 27.31 2.25 -5.19
N PHE A 163 26.83 1.89 -3.99
CA PHE A 163 25.69 0.97 -3.85
C PHE A 163 24.43 1.56 -4.50
N PHE A 164 24.22 2.86 -4.35
CA PHE A 164 23.04 3.57 -4.86
C PHE A 164 23.07 3.79 -6.37
N GLU A 165 24.17 3.43 -7.04
CA GLU A 165 24.33 3.45 -8.50
C GLU A 165 24.11 2.05 -9.12
N THR A 166 24.02 1.01 -8.29
CA THR A 166 23.84 -0.37 -8.76
C THR A 166 22.45 -0.60 -9.36
N ASN A 167 22.37 -1.51 -10.33
CA ASN A 167 21.08 -1.98 -10.85
C ASN A 167 20.24 -2.65 -9.75
N PHE A 168 20.86 -3.32 -8.77
CA PHE A 168 20.16 -3.85 -7.60
C PHE A 168 19.40 -2.74 -6.87
N TRP A 169 20.08 -1.65 -6.50
CA TRP A 169 19.43 -0.55 -5.81
C TRP A 169 18.36 0.10 -6.68
N LEU A 170 18.64 0.37 -7.97
CA LEU A 170 17.67 0.96 -8.89
C LEU A 170 16.40 0.11 -9.00
N MET A 171 16.54 -1.22 -9.09
CA MET A 171 15.40 -2.13 -9.11
C MET A 171 14.70 -2.19 -7.75
N TRP A 172 15.44 -2.19 -6.65
CA TRP A 172 14.91 -2.23 -5.29
C TRP A 172 14.09 -0.99 -4.95
N CYS A 173 14.69 0.18 -5.13
CA CYS A 173 14.09 1.46 -4.80
C CYS A 173 12.89 1.75 -5.68
N THR A 174 12.89 1.36 -6.95
CA THR A 174 11.71 1.53 -7.80
C THR A 174 10.62 0.51 -7.49
N THR A 175 10.93 -0.77 -7.27
CA THR A 175 9.90 -1.77 -6.90
C THR A 175 9.18 -1.39 -5.60
N PHE A 176 9.91 -0.88 -4.60
CA PHE A 176 9.35 -0.65 -3.26
C PHE A 176 9.22 0.83 -2.86
N ALA A 177 9.59 1.77 -3.72
CA ALA A 177 9.63 3.21 -3.44
C ALA A 177 10.55 3.64 -2.27
N PHE A 178 11.61 2.88 -2.00
CA PHE A 178 12.64 3.27 -1.03
C PHE A 178 13.48 4.46 -1.50
N GLN A 179 13.96 5.24 -0.55
CA GLN A 179 14.93 6.32 -0.73
C GLN A 179 16.16 6.07 0.14
N PRO A 180 17.35 6.60 -0.19
CA PRO A 180 18.56 6.39 0.60
C PRO A 180 18.43 6.86 2.06
N TRP A 181 17.58 7.84 2.33
CA TRP A 181 17.32 8.38 3.68
C TRP A 181 16.23 7.65 4.46
N HIS A 182 15.60 6.61 3.90
CA HIS A 182 14.62 5.80 4.61
C HIS A 182 15.27 4.86 5.63
N SER A 183 14.43 4.27 6.48
CA SER A 183 14.81 3.41 7.59
C SER A 183 15.60 2.18 7.15
N ALA A 184 16.78 1.98 7.74
CA ALA A 184 17.54 0.74 7.59
C ALA A 184 16.80 -0.49 8.18
N VAL A 185 15.99 -0.27 9.21
CA VAL A 185 15.14 -1.32 9.81
C VAL A 185 14.14 -1.85 8.78
N GLU A 186 13.46 -0.98 8.06
CA GLU A 186 12.49 -1.41 7.05
C GLU A 186 13.21 -2.10 5.88
N LEU A 187 14.36 -1.59 5.40
CA LEU A 187 15.16 -2.29 4.40
C LEU A 187 15.52 -3.72 4.85
N ARG A 188 16.01 -3.87 6.09
CA ARG A 188 16.31 -5.18 6.66
C ARG A 188 15.09 -6.09 6.67
N ARG A 189 13.92 -5.60 7.11
CA ARG A 189 12.70 -6.41 7.12
C ARG A 189 12.34 -6.88 5.72
N TYR A 190 12.47 -6.04 4.70
CA TYR A 190 12.23 -6.45 3.30
C TYR A 190 13.22 -7.50 2.80
N LEU A 191 14.52 -7.34 3.08
CA LEU A 191 15.54 -8.32 2.70
C LEU A 191 15.21 -9.71 3.27
N LEU A 192 14.74 -9.77 4.52
CA LEU A 192 14.36 -11.03 5.16
C LEU A 192 13.01 -11.55 4.67
N ARG A 193 11.99 -10.69 4.62
CA ARG A 193 10.61 -11.03 4.26
C ARG A 193 10.45 -11.54 2.84
N PHE A 194 11.32 -11.08 1.93
CA PHE A 194 11.27 -11.44 0.50
C PHE A 194 12.52 -12.19 0.02
N ALA A 195 13.28 -12.81 0.94
CA ALA A 195 14.46 -13.61 0.58
C ALA A 195 14.14 -14.72 -0.45
N HIS A 196 12.93 -15.30 -0.41
CA HIS A 196 12.48 -16.30 -1.39
C HIS A 196 12.24 -15.75 -2.80
N MET A 197 12.17 -14.43 -2.96
CA MET A 197 11.94 -13.76 -4.24
C MET A 197 13.23 -13.24 -4.90
N SER A 198 14.37 -13.25 -4.21
CA SER A 198 15.63 -12.67 -4.70
C SER A 198 16.08 -13.25 -6.05
N ALA A 199 15.78 -14.54 -6.30
CA ALA A 199 16.27 -15.23 -7.48
C ALA A 199 15.72 -14.71 -8.82
N GLY A 200 14.53 -14.12 -8.83
CA GLY A 200 13.90 -13.58 -10.04
C GLY A 200 13.53 -12.10 -9.89
N PHE A 201 14.16 -11.42 -8.94
CA PHE A 201 13.83 -10.03 -8.60
C PHE A 201 14.08 -9.08 -9.77
N ASN A 202 15.17 -9.29 -10.52
CA ASN A 202 15.50 -8.51 -11.72
C ASN A 202 14.49 -8.65 -12.87
N GLN A 203 13.58 -9.64 -12.80
CA GLN A 203 12.48 -9.82 -13.75
C GLN A 203 11.10 -9.78 -13.08
N LEU A 204 11.01 -9.41 -11.80
CA LEU A 204 9.76 -9.37 -11.01
C LEU A 204 9.03 -10.73 -10.96
N HIS A 205 9.75 -11.85 -11.05
CA HIS A 205 9.12 -13.17 -10.91
C HIS A 205 8.48 -13.34 -9.54
N GLY A 206 7.33 -14.02 -9.53
CA GLY A 206 6.55 -14.28 -8.31
C GLY A 206 5.69 -13.11 -7.85
N ILE A 207 5.78 -11.95 -8.50
CA ILE A 207 4.81 -10.87 -8.31
C ILE A 207 3.48 -11.27 -8.92
N MET A 208 2.44 -11.17 -8.11
CA MET A 208 1.06 -11.46 -8.44
C MET A 208 0.25 -10.17 -8.63
N ARG A 209 -0.77 -10.22 -9.50
CA ARG A 209 -1.70 -9.13 -9.80
C ARG A 209 -3.15 -9.58 -9.63
N THR A 210 -4.03 -8.61 -9.41
CA THR A 210 -5.47 -8.78 -9.55
C THR A 210 -5.88 -8.65 -11.02
N VAL A 211 -7.07 -9.12 -11.40
CA VAL A 211 -7.62 -9.00 -12.77
C VAL A 211 -7.75 -7.52 -13.15
N TYR A 212 -8.36 -6.73 -12.27
CA TYR A 212 -8.52 -5.29 -12.39
C TYR A 212 -7.62 -4.57 -11.38
N ASN A 213 -7.76 -3.25 -11.26
CA ASN A 213 -7.23 -2.48 -10.15
C ASN A 213 -7.74 -3.02 -8.80
N GLN A 214 -7.03 -2.72 -7.71
CA GLN A 214 -7.36 -3.29 -6.38
C GLN A 214 -8.69 -2.78 -5.80
N TYR A 215 -9.18 -1.62 -6.26
CA TYR A 215 -10.51 -1.17 -5.86
C TYR A 215 -11.58 -2.11 -6.40
N ASP A 216 -11.52 -2.40 -7.70
CA ASP A 216 -12.48 -3.29 -8.37
C ASP A 216 -12.35 -4.75 -7.96
N SER A 217 -11.12 -5.28 -7.89
CA SER A 217 -10.89 -6.70 -7.58
C SER A 217 -10.86 -7.06 -6.10
N MET A 218 -10.75 -6.10 -5.18
CA MET A 218 -10.63 -6.39 -3.74
C MET A 218 -11.61 -5.58 -2.89
N ILE A 219 -11.59 -4.25 -3.03
CA ILE A 219 -12.42 -3.37 -2.18
C ILE A 219 -13.91 -3.55 -2.46
N ARG A 220 -14.33 -3.52 -3.73
CA ARG A 220 -15.75 -3.68 -4.10
C ARG A 220 -16.33 -5.03 -3.67
N PRO A 221 -15.68 -6.19 -3.94
CA PRO A 221 -16.13 -7.48 -3.42
C PRO A 221 -16.28 -7.51 -1.90
N LEU A 222 -15.26 -7.05 -1.17
CA LEU A 222 -15.28 -7.02 0.29
C LEU A 222 -16.37 -6.09 0.81
N ARG A 223 -16.54 -4.91 0.19
CA ARG A 223 -17.59 -3.97 0.57
C ARG A 223 -18.98 -4.56 0.37
N ARG A 224 -19.25 -5.16 -0.80
CA ARG A 224 -20.51 -5.85 -1.08
C ARG A 224 -20.80 -6.91 -0.02
N TRP A 225 -19.81 -7.76 0.28
CA TRP A 225 -19.95 -8.80 1.30
C TRP A 225 -20.30 -8.22 2.68
N LEU A 226 -19.67 -7.10 3.07
CA LEU A 226 -19.99 -6.43 4.34
C LEU A 226 -21.39 -5.81 4.36
N ASP A 227 -21.84 -5.23 3.24
CA ASP A 227 -23.19 -4.70 3.09
C ASP A 227 -24.24 -5.82 3.20
N ASP A 228 -24.00 -6.97 2.56
CA ASP A 228 -24.86 -8.15 2.63
C ASP A 228 -24.98 -8.73 4.05
N HIS A 229 -23.97 -8.49 4.91
CA HIS A 229 -23.98 -8.86 6.33
C HIS A 229 -24.51 -7.75 7.25
N GLY A 230 -24.93 -6.61 6.70
CA GLY A 230 -25.59 -5.52 7.42
C GLY A 230 -24.64 -4.57 8.15
N VAL A 231 -23.37 -4.49 7.75
CA VAL A 231 -22.41 -3.53 8.32
C VAL A 231 -22.82 -2.09 8.01
N ALA A 232 -22.82 -1.22 9.03
CA ALA A 232 -23.18 0.18 8.85
C ALA A 232 -21.96 0.98 8.36
N PHE A 233 -22.01 1.45 7.11
CA PHE A 233 -21.00 2.37 6.59
C PHE A 233 -21.48 3.82 6.66
N ARG A 234 -20.67 4.69 7.26
CA ARG A 234 -20.94 6.13 7.39
C ARG A 234 -19.86 6.92 6.66
N PRO A 235 -20.07 7.28 5.37
CA PRO A 235 -19.17 8.17 4.65
C PRO A 235 -19.26 9.60 5.19
N ASP A 236 -18.39 10.48 4.67
CA ASP A 236 -18.38 11.92 4.99
C ASP A 236 -18.36 12.22 6.51
N THR A 237 -17.77 11.31 7.29
CA THR A 237 -17.72 11.34 8.75
C THR A 237 -16.27 11.29 9.22
N ARG A 238 -15.71 12.47 9.45
CA ARG A 238 -14.33 12.62 9.91
C ARG A 238 -14.25 12.49 11.43
N VAL A 239 -13.53 11.49 11.94
CA VAL A 239 -13.22 11.40 13.37
C VAL A 239 -12.07 12.35 13.70
N THR A 240 -12.25 13.19 14.71
CA THR A 240 -11.28 14.22 15.09
C THR A 240 -10.61 13.99 16.43
N ASP A 241 -11.27 13.24 17.32
CA ASP A 241 -10.76 12.92 18.66
C ASP A 241 -11.44 11.67 19.22
N LEU A 242 -10.82 11.09 20.26
CA LEU A 242 -11.38 10.03 21.09
C LEU A 242 -11.41 10.52 22.54
N LEU A 243 -12.51 10.24 23.23
CA LEU A 243 -12.64 10.54 24.65
C LEU A 243 -12.29 9.29 25.46
N PHE A 244 -11.59 9.50 26.57
CA PHE A 244 -10.99 8.43 27.34
C PHE A 244 -11.46 8.47 28.79
N ASP A 245 -11.68 7.30 29.36
CA ASP A 245 -11.83 7.08 30.80
C ASP A 245 -10.59 6.31 31.29
N GLU A 246 -9.75 7.01 32.04
CA GLU A 246 -8.49 6.50 32.58
C GLU A 246 -8.50 6.43 34.12
N THR A 247 -9.70 6.44 34.73
CA THR A 247 -9.84 6.45 36.20
C THR A 247 -9.83 5.06 36.83
N GLY A 248 -10.10 4.01 36.04
CA GLY A 248 -10.10 2.61 36.47
C GLY A 248 -8.74 1.92 36.35
N GLU A 249 -8.69 0.63 36.70
CA GLU A 249 -7.47 -0.20 36.59
C GLU A 249 -7.02 -0.38 35.14
N GLU A 250 -7.96 -0.43 34.19
CA GLU A 250 -7.65 -0.45 32.77
C GLU A 250 -8.36 0.71 32.06
N LYS A 251 -7.65 1.33 31.12
CA LYS A 251 -8.10 2.50 30.38
C LYS A 251 -9.06 2.08 29.26
N ARG A 252 -9.97 2.98 28.90
CA ARG A 252 -10.92 2.72 27.80
C ARG A 252 -11.29 3.98 27.04
N VAL A 253 -11.73 3.80 25.80
CA VAL A 253 -12.43 4.82 25.02
C VAL A 253 -13.89 4.86 25.50
N CYS A 254 -14.39 6.05 25.82
CA CYS A 254 -15.76 6.28 26.25
C CYS A 254 -16.58 7.16 25.28
N GLY A 255 -15.93 7.74 24.26
CA GLY A 255 -16.61 8.52 23.22
C GLY A 255 -15.77 8.71 21.96
N ILE A 256 -16.43 8.93 20.82
CA ILE A 256 -15.80 9.24 19.53
C ILE A 256 -16.33 10.58 19.05
N VAL A 257 -15.42 11.55 18.85
CA VAL A 257 -15.77 12.88 18.35
C VAL A 257 -15.65 12.89 16.83
N CYS A 258 -16.75 13.18 16.15
CA CYS A 258 -16.85 13.22 14.70
C CYS A 258 -17.24 14.61 14.19
N GLU A 259 -16.83 14.94 12.98
CA GLU A 259 -17.26 16.09 12.21
C GLU A 259 -17.83 15.61 10.87
N THR A 260 -19.00 16.11 10.53
CA THR A 260 -19.63 15.99 9.21
C THR A 260 -19.78 17.38 8.60
N ALA A 261 -20.18 17.49 7.33
CA ALA A 261 -20.43 18.79 6.69
C ALA A 261 -21.46 19.67 7.44
N HIS A 262 -22.34 19.07 8.25
CA HIS A 262 -23.46 19.76 8.89
C HIS A 262 -23.32 19.93 10.40
N GLN A 263 -22.54 19.07 11.06
CA GLN A 263 -22.50 19.03 12.51
C GLN A 263 -21.27 18.31 13.07
N ARG A 264 -20.87 18.74 14.26
CA ARG A 264 -20.00 18.01 15.17
C ARG A 264 -20.85 17.07 16.01
N LEU A 265 -20.46 15.80 16.07
CA LEU A 265 -21.17 14.72 16.76
C LEU A 265 -20.24 14.08 17.78
N GLU A 266 -20.81 13.60 18.88
CA GLU A 266 -20.11 12.77 19.86
C GLU A 266 -20.88 11.47 19.98
N LEU A 267 -20.24 10.35 19.61
CA LEU A 267 -20.82 9.02 19.72
C LEU A 267 -20.36 8.42 21.05
N PRO A 268 -21.26 8.15 22.01
CA PRO A 268 -20.89 7.47 23.24
C PRO A 268 -20.43 6.04 22.93
N VAL A 269 -19.36 5.62 23.61
CA VAL A 269 -18.83 4.24 23.53
C VAL A 269 -19.13 3.55 24.85
N GLY A 270 -19.97 2.52 24.80
CA GLY A 270 -20.33 1.71 25.95
C GLY A 270 -19.14 0.95 26.53
N SER A 271 -19.30 0.39 27.73
CA SER A 271 -18.26 -0.41 28.40
C SER A 271 -17.89 -1.68 27.62
N ALA A 272 -18.86 -2.30 26.94
CA ALA A 272 -18.64 -3.48 26.11
C ALA A 272 -18.07 -3.14 24.72
N ASP A 273 -18.38 -1.95 24.20
CA ASP A 273 -18.08 -1.53 22.84
C ASP A 273 -16.57 -1.43 22.58
N LYS A 274 -16.15 -1.73 21.34
CA LYS A 274 -14.75 -1.71 20.90
C LYS A 274 -14.52 -0.69 19.80
N VAL A 275 -13.32 -0.10 19.79
CA VAL A 275 -12.88 0.90 18.82
C VAL A 275 -11.59 0.43 18.14
N ILE A 276 -11.59 0.40 16.81
CA ILE A 276 -10.42 0.06 16.00
C ILE A 276 -10.08 1.25 15.12
N VAL A 277 -8.85 1.77 15.23
CA VAL A 277 -8.42 2.99 14.54
C VAL A 277 -7.37 2.65 13.49
N THR A 278 -7.60 3.05 12.24
CA THR A 278 -6.53 3.06 11.24
C THR A 278 -5.66 4.30 11.47
N LEU A 279 -4.41 4.12 11.90
CA LEU A 279 -3.51 5.24 12.22
C LEU A 279 -2.83 5.79 10.97
N GLY A 280 -2.85 7.12 10.80
CA GLY A 280 -2.18 7.81 9.71
C GLY A 280 -2.70 7.39 8.32
N SER A 281 -2.27 8.10 7.28
CA SER A 281 -2.55 7.68 5.91
C SER A 281 -1.47 8.14 4.95
N MET A 282 -0.93 7.19 4.21
CA MET A 282 0.02 7.44 3.11
C MET A 282 -0.62 8.18 1.92
N THR A 283 -1.95 8.19 1.82
CA THR A 283 -2.70 8.89 0.76
C THR A 283 -3.47 10.11 1.28
N ALA A 284 -3.31 10.48 2.55
CA ALA A 284 -3.76 11.76 3.06
C ALA A 284 -3.14 12.91 2.26
N ALA A 285 -3.88 14.01 2.12
CA ALA A 285 -3.42 15.21 1.41
C ALA A 285 -2.98 14.95 -0.06
N SER A 286 -3.46 13.87 -0.69
CA SER A 286 -3.20 13.64 -2.12
C SER A 286 -3.94 14.69 -2.95
N SER A 287 -3.32 15.17 -4.02
CA SER A 287 -3.95 16.11 -4.95
C SER A 287 -3.83 15.65 -6.40
N LEU A 288 -4.82 16.00 -7.20
CA LEU A 288 -4.87 15.68 -8.62
C LEU A 288 -4.62 16.93 -9.46
N GLY A 289 -3.76 16.78 -10.47
CA GLY A 289 -3.65 17.73 -11.58
C GLY A 289 -4.62 17.37 -12.70
N ALA A 290 -4.22 17.70 -13.92
CA ALA A 290 -4.89 17.35 -15.16
C ALA A 290 -3.87 17.36 -16.31
N MET A 291 -4.33 17.06 -17.52
CA MET A 291 -3.51 17.12 -18.73
C MET A 291 -2.75 18.46 -18.84
N ASP A 292 -3.41 19.58 -18.55
CA ASP A 292 -2.82 20.93 -18.67
C ASP A 292 -2.79 21.70 -17.33
N ARG A 293 -2.79 20.99 -16.20
CA ARG A 293 -2.69 21.58 -14.85
C ARG A 293 -1.82 20.71 -13.92
N PRO A 294 -0.82 21.25 -13.20
CA PRO A 294 -0.05 20.46 -12.26
C PRO A 294 -0.89 20.04 -11.03
N ALA A 295 -0.45 18.97 -10.36
CA ALA A 295 -0.99 18.58 -9.06
C ALA A 295 -0.42 19.51 -7.97
N ALA A 296 -1.26 20.04 -7.09
CA ALA A 296 -0.83 21.01 -6.08
C ALA A 296 -0.25 20.33 -4.83
N LEU A 297 0.93 20.74 -4.35
CA LEU A 297 1.42 20.26 -3.05
C LEU A 297 0.57 20.85 -1.93
N THR A 298 -0.26 20.01 -1.30
CA THR A 298 -0.96 20.35 -0.07
C THR A 298 -0.31 19.62 1.09
N ARG A 299 -0.16 20.31 2.22
CA ARG A 299 0.26 19.69 3.51
C ARG A 299 -0.93 19.51 4.45
N THR A 300 -2.11 19.95 4.01
CA THR A 300 -3.35 19.86 4.78
C THR A 300 -3.98 18.49 4.53
N ASP A 301 -4.06 17.68 5.58
CA ASP A 301 -4.78 16.42 5.57
C ASP A 301 -6.26 16.66 5.86
N ASP A 302 -7.07 16.78 4.80
CA ASP A 302 -8.51 17.00 4.90
C ASP A 302 -9.26 15.80 5.52
N THR A 303 -8.71 14.58 5.38
CA THR A 303 -9.26 13.37 6.02
C THR A 303 -9.08 13.38 7.53
N GLY A 304 -8.10 14.15 8.03
CA GLY A 304 -7.78 14.26 9.43
C GLY A 304 -7.10 13.04 10.05
N ALA A 305 -6.68 12.03 9.26
CA ALA A 305 -6.04 10.82 9.77
C ALA A 305 -4.76 11.13 10.60
N TRP A 306 -3.89 12.02 10.11
CA TRP A 306 -2.70 12.43 10.86
C TRP A 306 -3.03 13.30 12.06
N ARG A 307 -4.04 14.17 11.91
CA ARG A 307 -4.51 15.03 13.00
C ARG A 307 -5.07 14.20 14.13
N LEU A 308 -5.94 13.23 13.84
CA LEU A 308 -6.51 12.31 14.81
C LEU A 308 -5.40 11.59 15.59
N TRP A 309 -4.41 11.01 14.89
CA TRP A 309 -3.31 10.32 15.57
C TRP A 309 -2.52 11.27 16.49
N LYS A 310 -2.17 12.47 16.01
CA LYS A 310 -1.51 13.50 16.85
C LYS A 310 -2.34 13.86 18.09
N THR A 311 -3.66 14.03 17.93
CA THR A 311 -4.56 14.37 19.03
C THR A 311 -4.57 13.28 20.10
N ILE A 312 -4.79 12.02 19.71
CA ILE A 312 -4.92 10.92 20.69
C ILE A 312 -3.58 10.60 21.36
N ALA A 313 -2.45 10.77 20.67
CA ALA A 313 -1.12 10.49 21.16
C ALA A 313 -0.50 11.59 22.05
N ALA A 314 -1.03 12.82 22.03
CA ALA A 314 -0.42 14.00 22.64
C ALA A 314 -0.06 13.85 24.14
N SER A 315 -0.74 12.97 24.87
CA SER A 315 -0.45 12.67 26.29
C SER A 315 -0.37 11.17 26.57
N ARG A 316 -0.19 10.37 25.52
CA ARG A 316 -0.20 8.89 25.55
C ARG A 316 0.94 8.37 24.70
N PRO A 317 2.20 8.38 25.20
CA PRO A 317 3.34 7.91 24.43
C PRO A 317 3.21 6.45 23.98
N GLU A 318 2.40 5.64 24.67
CA GLU A 318 2.05 4.29 24.25
C GLU A 318 1.28 4.23 22.92
N PHE A 319 0.72 5.34 22.44
CA PHE A 319 0.07 5.49 21.12
C PHE A 319 1.05 5.87 20.01
N GLY A 320 2.34 5.99 20.32
CA GLY A 320 3.40 6.28 19.37
C GLY A 320 3.58 7.76 19.05
N HIS A 321 4.47 8.04 18.10
CA HIS A 321 4.95 9.39 17.79
C HIS A 321 4.65 9.76 16.32
N PRO A 322 3.41 10.19 16.01
CA PRO A 322 2.99 10.49 14.64
C PRO A 322 3.89 11.49 13.90
N SER A 323 4.50 12.45 14.60
CA SER A 323 5.39 13.45 14.01
C SER A 323 6.60 12.84 13.28
N VAL A 324 7.08 11.67 13.70
CA VAL A 324 8.15 10.93 13.00
C VAL A 324 7.77 10.58 11.56
N PHE A 325 6.47 10.45 11.29
CA PHE A 325 5.95 10.08 9.98
C PHE A 325 5.25 11.24 9.26
N ALA A 326 4.58 12.12 10.00
CA ALA A 326 3.69 13.15 9.47
C ALA A 326 4.38 14.49 9.15
N ASP A 327 5.53 14.80 9.76
CA ASP A 327 6.12 16.14 9.67
C ASP A 327 7.26 16.25 8.65
N HIS A 328 7.48 15.19 7.85
CA HIS A 328 8.61 15.07 6.93
C HIS A 328 8.16 14.85 5.47
N VAL A 329 7.27 15.73 4.97
CA VAL A 329 6.73 15.66 3.59
C VAL A 329 7.82 15.59 2.53
N ASP A 330 8.88 16.40 2.63
CA ASP A 330 9.93 16.41 1.61
C ASP A 330 10.72 15.10 1.55
N ALA A 331 10.72 14.31 2.62
CA ALA A 331 11.35 12.99 2.67
C ALA A 331 10.38 11.83 2.35
N SER A 332 9.08 12.10 2.19
CA SER A 332 8.03 11.09 2.03
C SER A 332 7.11 11.28 0.80
N LYS A 333 7.26 12.40 0.08
CA LYS A 333 6.48 12.70 -1.12
C LYS A 333 7.03 12.01 -2.37
N TRP A 334 6.13 11.58 -3.25
CA TRP A 334 6.42 11.33 -4.67
C TRP A 334 5.16 11.55 -5.50
N LEU A 335 5.28 11.49 -6.82
CA LEU A 335 4.21 11.80 -7.77
C LEU A 335 3.96 10.59 -8.67
N SER A 336 2.71 10.15 -8.71
CA SER A 336 2.22 9.19 -9.72
C SER A 336 1.47 9.90 -10.82
N PHE A 337 1.19 9.20 -11.91
CA PHE A 337 0.32 9.68 -12.96
C PHE A 337 -0.40 8.50 -13.63
N THR A 338 -1.62 8.74 -14.08
CA THR A 338 -2.40 7.78 -14.85
C THR A 338 -2.68 8.38 -16.22
N VAL A 339 -2.43 7.61 -17.29
CA VAL A 339 -2.66 8.04 -18.67
C VAL A 339 -3.79 7.20 -19.25
N THR A 340 -4.87 7.86 -19.63
CA THR A 340 -5.98 7.27 -20.39
C THR A 340 -5.78 7.59 -21.86
N LEU A 341 -5.74 6.55 -22.70
CA LEU A 341 -5.41 6.63 -24.13
C LEU A 341 -6.57 6.09 -24.95
N ARG A 342 -6.95 6.82 -26.00
CA ARG A 342 -7.92 6.39 -27.03
C ARG A 342 -7.26 6.00 -28.35
N ASP A 343 -5.93 6.05 -28.37
CA ASP A 343 -5.10 5.70 -29.50
C ASP A 343 -4.09 4.62 -29.08
N PRO A 344 -4.01 3.49 -29.80
CA PRO A 344 -3.18 2.36 -29.38
C PRO A 344 -1.69 2.53 -29.69
N THR A 345 -1.26 3.64 -30.30
CA THR A 345 0.11 3.83 -30.78
C THR A 345 1.13 3.72 -29.66
N LEU A 346 0.91 4.38 -28.52
CA LEU A 346 1.85 4.35 -27.40
C LEU A 346 2.00 2.93 -26.82
N PHE A 347 0.89 2.22 -26.60
CA PHE A 347 0.93 0.84 -26.10
C PHE A 347 1.65 -0.10 -27.07
N ARG A 348 1.40 0.05 -28.38
CA ARG A 348 2.09 -0.72 -29.41
C ARG A 348 3.59 -0.46 -29.38
N LEU A 349 4.02 0.80 -29.34
CA LEU A 349 5.44 1.17 -29.29
C LEU A 349 6.13 0.60 -28.04
N ILE A 350 5.50 0.71 -26.86
CA ILE A 350 6.07 0.17 -25.62
C ILE A 350 6.10 -1.37 -25.65
N ARG A 351 5.04 -2.02 -26.14
CA ARG A 351 5.00 -3.48 -26.31
C ARG A 351 6.11 -3.95 -27.25
N ASP A 352 6.30 -3.28 -28.38
CA ASP A 352 7.30 -3.65 -29.37
C ASP A 352 8.73 -3.40 -28.85
N LEU A 353 8.95 -2.31 -28.11
CA LEU A 353 10.21 -2.04 -27.40
C LEU A 353 10.52 -3.11 -26.35
N THR A 354 9.53 -3.45 -25.53
CA THR A 354 9.76 -4.28 -24.33
C THR A 354 9.67 -5.77 -24.60
N GLY A 355 8.85 -6.19 -25.57
CA GLY A 355 8.53 -7.59 -25.83
C GLY A 355 7.59 -8.22 -24.80
N ASN A 356 7.02 -7.42 -23.88
CA ASN A 356 6.01 -7.85 -22.92
C ASN A 356 4.61 -7.51 -23.43
N VAL A 357 3.68 -8.46 -23.28
CA VAL A 357 2.26 -8.16 -23.40
C VAL A 357 1.84 -7.30 -22.19
N PRO A 358 0.97 -6.29 -22.34
CA PRO A 358 0.41 -5.56 -21.20
C PRO A 358 -0.11 -6.51 -20.12
N GLY A 359 0.30 -6.29 -18.87
CA GLY A 359 0.04 -7.17 -17.73
C GLY A 359 1.21 -8.09 -17.32
N GLU A 360 2.07 -8.52 -18.24
CA GLU A 360 3.15 -9.48 -17.95
C GLU A 360 4.44 -8.82 -17.45
N GLY A 361 4.72 -7.58 -17.89
CA GLY A 361 6.06 -6.98 -17.77
C GLY A 361 6.36 -6.33 -16.41
N GLY A 362 5.36 -6.09 -15.57
CA GLY A 362 5.51 -5.29 -14.36
C GLY A 362 5.95 -3.85 -14.63
N LEU A 363 6.76 -3.26 -13.74
CA LEU A 363 7.29 -1.91 -13.94
C LEU A 363 8.54 -1.89 -14.81
N ILE A 364 8.61 -0.88 -15.67
CA ILE A 364 9.75 -0.52 -16.50
C ILE A 364 10.35 0.76 -15.91
N THR A 365 11.61 0.71 -15.52
CA THR A 365 12.32 1.87 -14.96
C THR A 365 13.23 2.51 -16.00
N PHE A 366 13.25 3.83 -16.03
CA PHE A 366 14.20 4.63 -16.81
C PHE A 366 15.32 5.10 -15.88
N PRO A 367 16.45 4.39 -15.74
CA PRO A 367 17.35 4.67 -14.64
C PRO A 367 18.28 5.85 -14.94
N GLU A 368 18.32 6.30 -16.21
CA GLU A 368 18.94 7.56 -16.64
C GLU A 368 18.00 8.77 -16.48
N SER A 369 16.74 8.55 -16.11
CA SER A 369 15.80 9.65 -15.88
C SER A 369 16.18 10.44 -14.63
N SER A 370 16.29 11.76 -14.75
CA SER A 370 16.52 12.65 -13.61
C SER A 370 15.42 12.51 -12.54
N TRP A 371 14.18 12.16 -12.94
CA TRP A 371 13.07 11.89 -12.01
C TRP A 371 13.10 10.49 -11.37
N LEU A 372 13.98 9.59 -11.81
CA LEU A 372 13.90 8.15 -11.56
C LEU A 372 12.49 7.61 -11.87
N ALA A 373 12.03 7.89 -13.08
CA ALA A 373 10.68 7.54 -13.50
C ALA A 373 10.53 6.05 -13.81
N SER A 374 9.33 5.52 -13.56
CA SER A 374 8.93 4.18 -13.99
C SER A 374 7.49 4.18 -14.49
N ILE A 375 7.20 3.29 -15.45
CA ILE A 375 5.85 3.08 -16.00
C ILE A 375 5.45 1.62 -15.90
N VAL A 376 4.14 1.38 -15.89
CA VAL A 376 3.51 0.05 -15.85
C VAL A 376 2.39 0.05 -16.88
N LEU A 377 2.38 -0.99 -17.71
CA LEU A 377 1.25 -1.31 -18.59
C LEU A 377 0.48 -2.45 -17.95
N PRO A 378 -0.54 -2.19 -17.12
CA PRO A 378 -1.35 -3.24 -16.56
C PRO A 378 -2.10 -3.99 -17.66
N HIS A 379 -2.62 -5.17 -17.31
CA HIS A 379 -3.58 -5.86 -18.16
C HIS A 379 -4.75 -4.92 -18.52
N GLN A 380 -5.27 -5.03 -19.74
CA GLN A 380 -6.39 -4.24 -20.24
C GLN A 380 -7.58 -5.16 -20.48
N PRO A 381 -8.79 -4.83 -19.99
CA PRO A 381 -9.11 -3.63 -19.21
C PRO A 381 -8.52 -3.67 -17.79
N HIS A 382 -8.14 -2.49 -17.26
CA HIS A 382 -7.68 -2.32 -15.88
C HIS A 382 -8.80 -1.92 -14.92
N PHE A 383 -9.88 -1.33 -15.44
CA PHE A 383 -11.13 -1.04 -14.71
C PHE A 383 -12.26 -1.88 -15.29
N ILE A 384 -13.21 -2.30 -14.46
CA ILE A 384 -14.33 -3.16 -14.90
C ILE A 384 -15.12 -2.52 -16.04
N ASP A 385 -15.37 -1.21 -15.97
CA ASP A 385 -16.17 -0.46 -16.95
C ASP A 385 -15.31 0.24 -18.03
N GLN A 386 -14.06 -0.20 -18.22
CA GLN A 386 -13.17 0.37 -19.24
C GLN A 386 -13.59 -0.06 -20.65
N PRO A 387 -13.87 0.88 -21.57
CA PRO A 387 -14.17 0.55 -22.96
C PRO A 387 -13.04 -0.20 -23.66
N ALA A 388 -13.38 -1.08 -24.61
CA ALA A 388 -12.41 -1.93 -25.32
C ALA A 388 -11.39 -1.15 -26.17
N ASP A 389 -11.73 0.06 -26.60
CA ASP A 389 -10.90 0.98 -27.38
C ASP A 389 -10.10 1.96 -26.51
N VAL A 390 -10.21 1.87 -25.18
CA VAL A 390 -9.49 2.70 -24.22
C VAL A 390 -8.41 1.88 -23.53
N GLN A 391 -7.25 2.48 -23.32
CA GLN A 391 -6.12 1.87 -22.61
C GLN A 391 -5.66 2.74 -21.45
N VAL A 392 -5.23 2.12 -20.35
CA VAL A 392 -4.74 2.80 -19.15
C VAL A 392 -3.31 2.41 -18.85
N LEU A 393 -2.42 3.40 -18.81
CA LEU A 393 -1.04 3.28 -18.35
C LEU A 393 -0.91 3.97 -16.99
N TRP A 394 -0.06 3.43 -16.11
CA TRP A 394 0.30 4.06 -14.84
C TRP A 394 1.79 4.32 -14.77
N GLY A 395 2.21 5.37 -14.09
CA GLY A 395 3.63 5.64 -13.86
C GLY A 395 3.86 6.54 -12.66
N TYR A 396 5.13 6.75 -12.33
CA TYR A 396 5.55 7.60 -11.23
C TYR A 396 7.02 8.00 -11.33
N GLY A 397 7.42 8.99 -10.54
CA GLY A 397 8.83 9.35 -10.33
C GLY A 397 9.16 9.48 -8.86
N LEU A 398 10.38 9.11 -8.47
CA LEU A 398 10.87 9.14 -7.09
C LEU A 398 11.67 10.40 -6.74
N ARG A 399 12.13 11.15 -7.74
CA ARG A 399 12.90 12.40 -7.59
C ARG A 399 12.13 13.56 -8.20
N ILE A 400 11.05 13.97 -7.54
CA ILE A 400 10.08 14.90 -8.12
C ILE A 400 10.48 16.38 -8.06
N ASP A 401 11.51 16.69 -7.27
CA ASP A 401 12.10 18.03 -7.15
C ASP A 401 13.16 18.29 -8.24
N GLU A 402 13.62 17.26 -8.95
CA GLU A 402 14.67 17.35 -9.97
C GLU A 402 14.13 17.78 -11.35
N PRO A 403 14.82 18.66 -12.10
CA PRO A 403 14.47 18.98 -13.48
C PRO A 403 14.46 17.74 -14.38
N GLY A 404 13.43 17.61 -15.22
CA GLY A 404 13.34 16.53 -16.22
C GLY A 404 14.35 16.73 -17.37
N ASP A 405 14.70 15.63 -18.03
CA ASP A 405 15.74 15.56 -19.06
C ASP A 405 15.26 16.16 -20.40
N PHE A 406 13.96 16.10 -20.67
CA PHE A 406 13.34 16.58 -21.92
C PHE A 406 12.48 17.82 -21.71
N VAL A 407 11.84 17.96 -20.54
CA VAL A 407 10.99 19.13 -20.23
C VAL A 407 11.69 20.21 -19.40
N GLY A 408 12.84 19.91 -18.79
CA GLY A 408 13.65 20.90 -18.06
C GLY A 408 13.00 21.49 -16.79
N LYS A 409 11.98 20.83 -16.24
CA LYS A 409 11.24 21.29 -15.05
C LYS A 409 11.14 20.21 -13.98
N PRO A 410 11.10 20.58 -12.68
CA PRO A 410 10.78 19.63 -11.62
C PRO A 410 9.47 18.90 -11.88
N MET A 411 9.44 17.57 -11.72
CA MET A 411 8.23 16.76 -11.98
C MET A 411 7.00 17.28 -11.22
N GLN A 412 7.18 17.75 -9.98
CA GLN A 412 6.08 18.23 -9.13
C GLN A 412 5.36 19.47 -9.67
N VAL A 413 5.98 20.25 -10.56
CA VAL A 413 5.37 21.44 -11.20
C VAL A 413 4.97 21.19 -12.65
N CYS A 414 5.11 19.94 -13.13
CA CYS A 414 4.70 19.55 -14.47
C CYS A 414 3.20 19.27 -14.54
N THR A 415 2.60 19.67 -15.66
CA THR A 415 1.27 19.23 -16.09
C THR A 415 1.31 17.77 -16.56
N GLY A 416 0.16 17.13 -16.73
CA GLY A 416 0.09 15.79 -17.29
C GLY A 416 0.72 15.67 -18.68
N ARG A 417 0.54 16.70 -19.52
CA ARG A 417 1.14 16.79 -20.87
C ARG A 417 2.65 16.76 -20.80
N GLU A 418 3.25 17.53 -19.90
CA GLU A 418 4.71 17.61 -19.76
C GLU A 418 5.29 16.33 -19.16
N ILE A 419 4.60 15.70 -18.21
CA ILE A 419 5.00 14.38 -17.70
C ILE A 419 4.97 13.35 -18.84
N LEU A 420 3.93 13.35 -19.66
CA LEU A 420 3.84 12.42 -20.80
C LEU A 420 4.92 12.72 -21.86
N THR A 421 5.22 14.00 -22.14
CA THR A 421 6.32 14.41 -23.01
C THR A 421 7.67 13.89 -22.51
N GLU A 422 7.95 14.01 -21.21
CA GLU A 422 9.17 13.45 -20.62
C GLU A 422 9.26 11.93 -20.84
N MET A 423 8.15 11.20 -20.62
CA MET A 423 8.12 9.75 -20.82
C MET A 423 8.35 9.36 -22.29
N LEU A 424 7.77 10.11 -23.24
CA LEU A 424 7.99 9.89 -24.67
C LEU A 424 9.46 10.14 -25.06
N GLY A 425 10.11 11.11 -24.43
CA GLY A 425 11.55 11.36 -24.59
C GLY A 425 12.41 10.16 -24.17
N HIS A 426 12.18 9.61 -22.98
CA HIS A 426 12.90 8.42 -22.48
C HIS A 426 12.63 7.17 -23.33
N LEU A 427 11.43 7.07 -23.93
CA LEU A 427 11.07 6.02 -24.88
C LEU A 427 11.61 6.25 -26.30
N ARG A 428 12.22 7.41 -26.58
CA ARG A 428 12.69 7.83 -27.92
C ARG A 428 11.57 7.85 -28.98
N VAL A 429 10.37 8.28 -28.59
CA VAL A 429 9.19 8.40 -29.46
C VAL A 429 9.04 9.86 -29.91
N GLU A 430 9.59 10.19 -31.08
CA GLU A 430 9.54 11.54 -31.64
C GLU A 430 8.42 11.71 -32.68
N ALA A 431 8.36 10.82 -33.67
CA ALA A 431 7.49 10.97 -34.84
C ALA A 431 5.99 10.93 -34.48
N GLU A 432 5.60 10.09 -33.52
CA GLU A 432 4.21 9.92 -33.09
C GLU A 432 3.83 10.80 -31.89
N SER A 433 4.77 11.57 -31.34
CA SER A 433 4.60 12.31 -30.08
C SER A 433 3.38 13.23 -30.08
N ALA A 434 3.22 14.05 -31.13
CA ALA A 434 2.10 14.98 -31.26
C ALA A 434 0.74 14.27 -31.25
N ARG A 435 0.62 13.17 -32.01
CA ARG A 435 -0.61 12.34 -32.07
C ARG A 435 -0.92 11.71 -30.71
N ILE A 436 0.09 11.17 -30.03
CA ILE A 436 -0.08 10.57 -28.71
C ILE A 436 -0.58 11.61 -27.71
N LEU A 437 0.03 12.80 -27.69
CA LEU A 437 -0.35 13.90 -26.78
C LEU A 437 -1.73 14.50 -27.08
N GLU A 438 -2.22 14.38 -28.32
CA GLU A 438 -3.57 14.80 -28.72
C GLU A 438 -4.65 13.85 -28.21
N HIS A 439 -4.37 12.54 -28.18
CA HIS A 439 -5.33 11.49 -27.82
C HIS A 439 -5.15 10.90 -26.42
N ALA A 440 -4.28 11.50 -25.61
CA ALA A 440 -4.03 11.10 -24.23
C ALA A 440 -4.62 12.09 -23.22
N ASN A 441 -5.11 11.56 -22.10
CA ASN A 441 -5.39 12.32 -20.89
C ASN A 441 -4.51 11.80 -19.77
N CYS A 442 -3.53 12.60 -19.36
CA CYS A 442 -2.59 12.28 -18.27
C CYS A 442 -2.98 13.06 -17.01
N ILE A 443 -3.30 12.33 -15.93
CA ILE A 443 -3.67 12.92 -14.64
C ILE A 443 -2.55 12.65 -13.63
N PRO A 444 -1.75 13.65 -13.26
CA PRO A 444 -0.78 13.51 -12.19
C PRO A 444 -1.47 13.51 -10.82
N CYS A 445 -0.94 12.71 -9.90
CA CYS A 445 -1.33 12.66 -8.50
C CYS A 445 -0.11 12.83 -7.61
N LEU A 446 -0.05 13.96 -6.91
CA LEU A 446 1.00 14.24 -5.94
C LEU A 446 0.55 13.77 -4.56
N MET A 447 1.39 12.99 -3.89
CA MET A 447 1.06 12.38 -2.60
C MET A 447 2.14 12.77 -1.57
N PRO A 448 1.82 13.60 -0.56
CA PRO A 448 2.83 14.14 0.37
C PRO A 448 3.41 13.12 1.36
N PHE A 449 2.65 12.08 1.72
CA PHE A 449 2.98 11.14 2.80
C PHE A 449 3.17 9.71 2.29
N ILE A 450 3.31 9.51 0.99
CA ILE A 450 3.18 8.21 0.36
C ILE A 450 4.24 7.20 0.77
N THR A 451 5.43 7.64 1.19
CA THR A 451 6.48 6.79 1.78
C THR A 451 6.76 7.10 3.25
N SER A 452 5.82 7.76 3.94
CA SER A 452 5.98 8.15 5.36
C SER A 452 6.25 6.96 6.28
N GLN A 453 5.68 5.78 6.01
CA GLN A 453 5.94 4.55 6.76
C GLN A 453 7.38 4.02 6.68
N PHE A 454 8.18 4.52 5.72
CA PHE A 454 9.59 4.16 5.59
C PHE A 454 10.53 5.17 6.25
N LEU A 455 10.01 6.25 6.83
CA LEU A 455 10.86 7.22 7.51
C LEU A 455 11.61 6.57 8.68
N PRO A 456 12.86 6.99 8.96
CA PRO A 456 13.62 6.45 10.08
C PRO A 456 12.84 6.58 11.39
N ARG A 457 12.79 5.49 12.15
CA ARG A 457 11.97 5.35 13.34
C ARG A 457 12.73 4.60 14.43
N SER A 458 12.33 4.83 15.67
CA SER A 458 12.76 4.10 16.86
C SER A 458 11.67 3.15 17.35
N ARG A 459 12.04 2.22 18.23
CA ARG A 459 11.05 1.42 18.96
C ARG A 459 10.14 2.35 19.77
N GLY A 460 8.84 2.14 19.67
CA GLY A 460 7.82 2.97 20.33
C GLY A 460 7.24 4.08 19.45
N ASP A 461 7.84 4.42 18.31
CA ASP A 461 7.25 5.42 17.40
C ASP A 461 5.95 4.92 16.75
N ARG A 462 5.84 3.60 16.56
CA ARG A 462 4.59 2.92 16.22
C ARG A 462 4.04 2.24 17.48
N PRO A 463 2.75 2.41 17.82
CA PRO A 463 2.13 1.70 18.93
C PRO A 463 1.94 0.22 18.60
N ALA A 464 1.82 -0.61 19.63
CA ALA A 464 1.33 -1.98 19.45
C ALA A 464 -0.09 -1.98 18.86
N VAL A 465 -0.46 -3.08 18.19
CA VAL A 465 -1.83 -3.25 17.65
C VAL A 465 -2.87 -3.12 18.75
N VAL A 466 -2.63 -3.69 19.93
CA VAL A 466 -3.41 -3.42 21.15
C VAL A 466 -2.45 -2.80 22.17
N PRO A 467 -2.58 -1.51 22.50
CA PRO A 467 -1.72 -0.87 23.49
C PRO A 467 -1.97 -1.47 24.88
N GLU A 468 -0.90 -1.64 25.65
CA GLU A 468 -0.96 -2.22 27.00
C GLU A 468 -1.81 -1.34 27.93
N GLY A 469 -2.66 -1.97 28.76
CA GLY A 469 -3.55 -1.28 29.69
C GLY A 469 -4.83 -0.71 29.09
N TRP A 470 -5.17 -1.06 27.82
CA TRP A 470 -6.39 -0.62 27.14
C TRP A 470 -7.37 -1.78 26.88
N GLN A 471 -8.61 -1.64 27.32
CA GLN A 471 -9.63 -2.71 27.24
C GLN A 471 -10.34 -2.82 25.89
N ASN A 472 -10.50 -1.71 25.19
CA ASN A 472 -11.43 -1.61 24.08
C ASN A 472 -10.90 -0.85 22.87
N LEU A 473 -9.58 -0.70 22.77
CA LEU A 473 -8.92 0.06 21.70
C LEU A 473 -7.89 -0.81 20.99
N ALA A 474 -7.92 -0.76 19.66
CA ALA A 474 -6.84 -1.30 18.83
C ALA A 474 -6.46 -0.33 17.70
N PHE A 475 -5.22 -0.45 17.24
CA PHE A 475 -4.64 0.27 16.12
C PHE A 475 -4.33 -0.67 14.98
N THR A 476 -4.65 -0.25 13.76
CA THR A 476 -4.42 -1.04 12.54
C THR A 476 -3.83 -0.19 11.43
N GLY A 477 -3.38 -0.85 10.36
CA GLY A 477 -2.81 -0.18 9.20
C GLY A 477 -1.28 -0.16 9.22
N GLN A 478 -0.70 0.76 8.46
CA GLN A 478 0.74 0.77 8.14
C GLN A 478 1.62 1.36 9.26
N PHE A 479 0.99 1.88 10.32
CA PHE A 479 1.67 2.67 11.35
C PHE A 479 1.50 2.12 12.77
N CYS A 480 0.94 0.93 12.93
CA CYS A 480 1.06 0.12 14.15
C CYS A 480 2.22 -0.87 14.03
N GLU A 481 2.73 -1.36 15.15
CA GLU A 481 3.87 -2.27 15.19
C GLU A 481 3.41 -3.73 15.06
N LEU A 482 3.84 -4.38 13.97
CA LEU A 482 3.82 -5.83 13.79
C LEU A 482 5.25 -6.33 13.61
N PRO A 483 5.69 -7.35 14.39
CA PRO A 483 7.03 -7.90 14.27
C PRO A 483 7.17 -8.72 12.98
N ASN A 484 8.36 -8.69 12.39
CA ASN A 484 8.78 -9.50 11.24
C ASN A 484 8.05 -9.27 9.90
N ASP A 485 6.96 -8.51 9.87
CA ASP A 485 6.28 -8.13 8.64
C ASP A 485 6.70 -6.74 8.15
N VAL A 486 6.36 -6.43 6.90
CA VAL A 486 6.79 -5.22 6.18
C VAL A 486 5.61 -4.30 5.86
N VAL A 487 5.76 -3.01 6.19
CA VAL A 487 4.79 -1.96 5.84
C VAL A 487 4.75 -1.72 4.32
N PHE A 488 3.89 -0.82 3.83
CA PHE A 488 3.65 -0.58 2.39
C PHE A 488 3.09 -1.81 1.65
N THR A 489 2.52 -2.78 2.37
CA THR A 489 1.87 -3.97 1.79
C THR A 489 0.41 -4.08 2.24
N VAL A 490 -0.43 -4.67 1.40
CA VAL A 490 -1.82 -5.00 1.78
C VAL A 490 -1.83 -6.00 2.95
N GLU A 491 -0.89 -6.94 2.93
CA GLU A 491 -0.70 -7.94 3.98
C GLU A 491 -0.56 -7.33 5.37
N TYR A 492 0.23 -6.28 5.54
CA TYR A 492 0.42 -5.63 6.84
C TYR A 492 -0.89 -5.05 7.40
N SER A 493 -1.71 -4.44 6.55
CA SER A 493 -3.01 -3.92 6.94
C SER A 493 -3.99 -5.03 7.32
N VAL A 494 -4.05 -6.12 6.55
CA VAL A 494 -4.93 -7.25 6.86
C VAL A 494 -4.47 -7.99 8.12
N ARG A 495 -3.16 -8.18 8.28
CA ARG A 495 -2.56 -8.80 9.47
C ARG A 495 -2.83 -7.99 10.73
N SER A 496 -2.66 -6.66 10.68
CA SER A 496 -2.94 -5.81 11.85
C SER A 496 -4.42 -5.86 12.23
N ALA A 497 -5.31 -5.85 11.24
CA ALA A 497 -6.75 -6.03 11.45
C ALA A 497 -7.09 -7.38 12.10
N GLN A 498 -6.53 -8.49 11.61
CA GLN A 498 -6.76 -9.82 12.18
C GLN A 498 -6.29 -9.90 13.64
N ASN A 499 -5.08 -9.40 13.92
CA ASN A 499 -4.54 -9.37 15.28
C ASN A 499 -5.37 -8.49 16.22
N ALA A 500 -5.83 -7.32 15.75
CA ALA A 500 -6.68 -6.42 16.52
C ALA A 500 -7.99 -7.10 16.92
N VAL A 501 -8.67 -7.74 15.97
CA VAL A 501 -9.94 -8.43 16.23
C VAL A 501 -9.76 -9.58 17.19
N TYR A 502 -8.76 -10.44 16.97
CA TYR A 502 -8.54 -11.61 17.82
C TYR A 502 -8.21 -11.22 19.26
N ALA A 503 -7.38 -10.19 19.43
CA ALA A 503 -7.02 -9.69 20.75
C ALA A 503 -8.21 -9.02 21.47
N LEU A 504 -8.96 -8.14 20.80
CA LEU A 504 -10.09 -7.42 21.41
C LEU A 504 -11.27 -8.33 21.80
N LEU A 505 -11.45 -9.44 21.08
CA LEU A 505 -12.47 -10.45 21.37
C LEU A 505 -11.96 -11.57 22.29
N GLY A 506 -10.67 -11.60 22.62
CA GLY A 506 -10.07 -12.69 23.39
C GLY A 506 -10.17 -14.05 22.70
N LEU A 507 -10.14 -14.09 21.37
CA LEU A 507 -10.22 -15.33 20.61
C LEU A 507 -8.93 -16.12 20.77
N ASN A 508 -9.04 -17.42 21.02
CA ASN A 508 -7.91 -18.33 21.03
C ASN A 508 -7.50 -18.72 19.59
N LEU A 509 -7.22 -17.71 18.77
CA LEU A 509 -6.82 -17.82 17.38
C LEU A 509 -5.56 -16.97 17.14
N ALA A 510 -4.78 -17.33 16.12
CA ALA A 510 -3.61 -16.57 15.72
C ALA A 510 -3.68 -16.29 14.21
N ALA A 511 -3.26 -15.10 13.80
CA ALA A 511 -3.07 -14.79 12.38
C ALA A 511 -1.99 -15.72 11.78
N PRO A 512 -2.11 -16.15 10.52
CA PRO A 512 -1.09 -16.98 9.86
C PRO A 512 0.31 -16.36 10.00
N GLU A 513 1.31 -17.10 10.50
CA GLU A 513 2.64 -16.54 10.71
C GLU A 513 3.25 -15.97 9.42
N VAL A 514 4.05 -14.92 9.56
CA VAL A 514 4.84 -14.39 8.43
C VAL A 514 5.74 -15.51 7.89
N TYR A 515 5.71 -15.75 6.58
CA TYR A 515 6.58 -16.73 5.96
C TYR A 515 8.06 -16.32 6.10
N LYS A 516 8.86 -17.16 6.77
CA LYS A 516 10.28 -16.90 7.06
C LYS A 516 11.19 -17.66 6.10
N GLY A 517 11.16 -17.28 4.81
CA GLY A 517 12.00 -17.89 3.77
C GLY A 517 13.50 -17.86 4.09
N GLN A 518 13.96 -16.87 4.85
CA GLN A 518 15.34 -16.74 5.32
C GLN A 518 15.82 -17.86 6.26
N HIS A 519 14.92 -18.69 6.79
CA HIS A 519 15.30 -19.86 7.60
C HIS A 519 15.47 -21.13 6.77
N ASP A 520 15.16 -21.11 5.47
CA ASP A 520 15.43 -22.22 4.55
C ASP A 520 16.82 -22.05 3.92
N PRO A 521 17.79 -22.93 4.21
CA PRO A 521 19.14 -22.83 3.64
C PRO A 521 19.17 -22.81 2.11
N ARG A 522 18.17 -23.42 1.44
CA ARG A 522 18.07 -23.42 -0.03
C ARG A 522 17.70 -22.03 -0.56
N VAL A 523 16.80 -21.33 0.14
CA VAL A 523 16.42 -19.96 -0.19
C VAL A 523 17.61 -19.03 0.02
N VAL A 524 18.29 -19.13 1.17
CA VAL A 524 19.46 -18.30 1.47
C VAL A 524 20.59 -18.53 0.48
N TYR A 525 20.92 -19.80 0.17
CA TYR A 525 21.93 -20.13 -0.83
C TYR A 525 21.57 -19.57 -2.20
N LYS A 526 20.31 -19.74 -2.63
CA LYS A 526 19.84 -19.23 -3.92
C LYS A 526 19.92 -17.70 -3.97
N ALA A 527 19.48 -17.01 -2.92
CA ALA A 527 19.57 -15.55 -2.83
C ALA A 527 21.03 -15.08 -2.91
N PHE A 528 21.94 -15.70 -2.15
CA PHE A 528 23.36 -15.35 -2.17
C PHE A 528 24.00 -15.59 -3.55
N SER A 529 23.78 -16.77 -4.15
CA SER A 529 24.30 -17.07 -5.49
C SER A 529 23.78 -16.09 -6.53
N THR A 530 22.47 -15.82 -6.54
CA THR A 530 21.87 -14.89 -7.50
C THR A 530 22.35 -13.44 -7.33
N LEU A 531 22.58 -12.97 -6.10
CA LEU A 531 23.10 -11.61 -5.90
C LEU A 531 24.59 -11.48 -6.25
N ARG A 532 25.34 -12.59 -6.21
CA ARG A 532 26.76 -12.64 -6.55
C ARG A 532 27.00 -12.83 -8.05
N ASP A 533 26.15 -13.62 -8.70
CA ASP A 533 26.24 -13.86 -10.14
C ASP A 533 26.04 -12.51 -10.84
N ARG A 534 27.13 -12.06 -11.47
CA ARG A 534 27.17 -10.85 -12.28
C ARG A 534 26.39 -11.13 -13.55
#